data_AF-A0A9D8WWF6-F1
#
_entry.id   AF-A0A9D8WWF6-F1
#
_cell.length_a   1.000
_cell.length_b   1.000
_cell.length_c   1.000
_cell.angle_alpha   90.00
_cell.angle_beta   90.00
_cell.angle_gamma   90.00
#
_symmetry.space_group_name_H-M   'P 1'
#
loop_
_entity.id
_entity.type
_entity.pdbx_description
1 polymer ?
#
loop_
_entity_poly.entity_id
_entity_poly.type
_entity_poly.pdbx_seq_one_letter_code
_entity_poly.pdbx_strand_id
1 'polypeptide(L)'
;MMNRLLKNKKGVTILEGLIALGLLALVAGGTFGVLLSVSRKSSQPDIREEMLLAVERANEQLQMYASGTSSSDLPTEYQNGLCNNGDTSLSSGTHDIKCMLPAICDPNNKSEFSYTVVYKTLNPAGFPTANTYRTTGFNNAQTREVTFDITCNGFTL
;
A
#
# COMPACT_ATOMS: atom_id res chain seq x y z
N MET A 1 6.94 53.99 -65.35
CA MET A 1 6.94 52.51 -65.32
C MET A 1 7.67 52.06 -64.07
N MET A 2 6.95 51.81 -62.96
CA MET A 2 7.42 50.91 -61.89
C MET A 2 6.21 50.48 -61.03
N ASN A 3 5.75 49.27 -61.34
CA ASN A 3 5.06 48.25 -60.53
C ASN A 3 4.89 48.57 -59.03
N ARG A 4 3.64 48.54 -58.54
CA ARG A 4 2.99 47.40 -57.84
C ARG A 4 3.71 47.00 -56.54
N LEU A 5 2.91 46.90 -55.46
CA LEU A 5 3.07 46.06 -54.25
C LEU A 5 3.09 46.80 -52.90
N LEU A 6 2.07 47.61 -52.62
CA LEU A 6 1.67 47.89 -51.24
C LEU A 6 0.26 47.32 -51.00
N LYS A 7 0.17 45.99 -50.99
CA LYS A 7 -1.01 45.24 -50.52
C LYS A 7 -0.70 44.64 -49.15
N ASN A 8 -1.51 45.03 -48.17
CA ASN A 8 -1.90 44.26 -46.96
C ASN A 8 -0.78 43.79 -45.98
N LYS A 9 -0.48 44.61 -44.96
CA LYS A 9 0.25 44.20 -43.73
C LYS A 9 -0.58 44.30 -42.43
N LYS A 10 -1.91 44.12 -42.48
CA LYS A 10 -2.77 44.13 -41.27
C LYS A 10 -2.95 42.75 -40.61
N GLY A 11 -2.47 41.67 -41.23
CA GLY A 11 -2.64 40.30 -40.71
C GLY A 11 -1.58 39.83 -39.71
N VAL A 12 -0.40 40.47 -39.69
CA VAL A 12 0.74 40.01 -38.87
C VAL A 12 0.51 40.28 -37.39
N THR A 13 -0.13 41.39 -37.03
CA THR A 13 -0.36 41.79 -35.63
C THR A 13 -1.40 40.92 -34.91
N ILE A 14 -2.42 40.42 -35.62
CA ILE A 14 -3.42 39.52 -35.04
C ILE A 14 -2.82 38.13 -34.80
N LEU A 15 -1.99 37.66 -35.74
CA LEU A 15 -1.33 36.36 -35.63
C LEU A 15 -0.34 36.33 -34.46
N GLU A 16 0.45 37.39 -34.27
CA GLU A 16 1.35 37.54 -33.13
C GLU A 16 0.61 37.55 -31.78
N GLY A 17 -0.53 38.24 -31.71
CA GLY A 17 -1.39 38.25 -30.54
C GLY A 17 -1.92 36.86 -30.18
N LEU A 18 -2.29 36.06 -31.20
CA LEU A 18 -2.82 34.71 -31.00
C LEU A 18 -1.74 33.73 -30.50
N ILE A 19 -0.52 33.85 -31.00
CA ILE A 19 0.63 33.06 -30.54
C ILE A 19 0.98 33.44 -29.08
N ALA A 20 0.99 34.74 -28.75
CA ALA A 20 1.26 35.19 -27.39
C ALA A 20 0.19 34.70 -26.39
N LEU A 21 -1.08 34.70 -26.78
CA LEU A 21 -2.18 34.19 -25.96
C LEU A 21 -2.08 32.67 -25.72
N GLY A 22 -1.66 31.91 -26.75
CA GLY A 22 -1.42 30.48 -26.63
C GLY A 22 -0.25 30.14 -25.69
N LEU A 23 0.85 30.90 -25.76
CA LEU A 23 1.99 30.74 -24.85
C LEU A 23 1.62 31.08 -23.41
N LEU A 24 0.83 32.12 -23.18
CA LEU A 24 0.31 32.46 -21.86
C LEU A 24 -0.57 31.35 -21.27
N ALA A 25 -1.45 30.75 -22.07
CA ALA A 25 -2.31 29.65 -21.63
C ALA A 25 -1.48 28.39 -21.26
N LEU A 26 -0.44 28.07 -22.02
CA LEU A 26 0.47 26.97 -21.73
C LEU A 26 1.25 27.19 -20.43
N VAL A 27 1.78 28.40 -20.21
CA VAL A 27 2.50 28.73 -18.97
C VAL A 27 1.56 28.67 -17.77
N ALA A 28 0.35 29.23 -17.89
CA ALA A 28 -0.66 29.14 -16.83
C ALA A 28 -1.03 27.68 -16.54
N GLY A 29 -1.37 26.89 -17.55
CA GLY A 29 -1.69 25.46 -17.41
C GLY A 29 -0.56 24.66 -16.78
N GLY A 30 0.70 24.95 -17.15
CA GLY A 30 1.88 24.34 -16.54
C GLY A 30 2.01 24.66 -15.06
N THR A 31 1.83 25.93 -14.67
CA THR A 31 1.90 26.33 -13.25
C THR A 31 0.81 25.69 -12.39
N PHE A 32 -0.43 25.59 -12.90
CA PHE A 32 -1.52 24.90 -12.19
C PHE A 32 -1.31 23.39 -12.12
N GLY A 33 -0.76 22.77 -13.17
CA GLY A 33 -0.42 21.34 -13.17
C GLY A 33 0.64 20.99 -12.10
N VAL A 34 1.64 21.86 -11.92
CA VAL A 34 2.64 21.72 -10.86
C VAL A 34 2.00 21.92 -9.48
N LEU A 35 1.16 22.94 -9.28
CA LEU A 35 0.49 23.16 -7.99
C LEU A 35 -0.44 22.01 -7.60
N LEU A 36 -1.16 21.43 -8.56
CA LEU A 36 -2.03 20.26 -8.32
C LEU A 36 -1.21 18.99 -8.04
N SER A 37 -0.05 18.83 -8.66
CA SER A 37 0.84 17.69 -8.38
C SER A 37 1.48 17.79 -7.00
N VAL A 38 1.84 19.00 -6.55
CA VAL A 38 2.37 19.21 -5.18
C VAL A 38 1.27 19.09 -4.12
N SER A 39 0.03 19.45 -4.44
CA SER A 39 -1.11 19.35 -3.49
C SER A 39 -1.39 17.92 -3.04
N ARG A 40 -1.21 16.91 -3.92
CA ARG A 40 -1.33 15.50 -3.53
C ARG A 40 -0.22 15.02 -2.59
N LYS A 41 0.91 15.74 -2.53
CA LYS A 41 2.05 15.40 -1.66
C LYS A 41 1.97 16.08 -0.28
N SER A 42 1.00 16.98 -0.06
CA SER A 42 0.92 17.83 1.14
C SER A 42 -0.15 17.41 2.15
N SER A 43 -1.02 16.44 1.83
CA SER A 43 -1.79 15.80 2.91
C SER A 43 -0.79 14.97 3.69
N GLN A 44 -0.51 15.33 4.94
CA GLN A 44 0.13 14.41 5.86
C GLN A 44 -0.57 13.05 5.74
N PRO A 45 0.18 11.94 5.69
CA PRO A 45 -0.45 10.65 5.58
C PRO A 45 -1.37 10.50 6.79
N ASP A 46 -2.65 10.23 6.52
CA ASP A 46 -3.63 10.07 7.58
C ASP A 46 -3.14 8.94 8.48
N ILE A 47 -3.28 9.07 9.80
CA ILE A 47 -2.85 8.05 10.77
C ILE A 47 -3.45 6.69 10.37
N ARG A 48 -4.68 6.70 9.83
CA ARG A 48 -5.34 5.50 9.29
C ARG A 48 -4.62 4.88 8.10
N GLU A 49 -4.09 5.67 7.19
CA GLU A 49 -3.39 5.19 5.98
C GLU A 49 -2.05 4.55 6.35
N GLU A 50 -1.29 5.19 7.26
CA GLU A 50 -0.04 4.62 7.79
C GLU A 50 -0.28 3.33 8.57
N MET A 51 -1.34 3.27 9.38
CA MET A 51 -1.73 2.04 10.09
C MET A 51 -2.08 0.92 9.11
N LEU A 52 -2.86 1.22 8.07
CA LEU A 52 -3.23 0.25 7.03
C LEU A 52 -1.98 -0.28 6.31
N LEU A 53 -1.05 0.61 5.97
CA LEU A 53 0.21 0.26 5.32
C LEU A 53 1.09 -0.62 6.22
N ALA A 54 1.11 -0.36 7.53
CA ALA A 54 1.84 -1.20 8.49
C ALA A 54 1.23 -2.60 8.59
N VAL A 55 -0.10 -2.71 8.59
CA VAL A 55 -0.81 -4.00 8.53
C VAL A 55 -0.50 -4.75 7.23
N GLU A 56 -0.50 -4.06 6.10
CA GLU A 56 -0.15 -4.66 4.81
C GLU A 56 1.27 -5.21 4.79
N ARG A 57 2.25 -4.44 5.27
CA ARG A 57 3.64 -4.89 5.41
C ARG A 57 3.79 -6.08 6.36
N ALA A 58 3.09 -6.08 7.49
CA ALA A 58 3.09 -7.20 8.42
C ALA A 58 2.49 -8.46 7.78
N ASN A 59 1.42 -8.31 7.00
CA ASN A 59 0.81 -9.40 6.25
C ASN A 59 1.74 -9.96 5.17
N GLU A 60 2.38 -9.10 4.37
CA GLU A 60 3.37 -9.52 3.38
C GLU A 60 4.50 -10.32 4.01
N GLN A 61 5.02 -9.86 5.15
CA GLN A 61 6.03 -10.60 5.90
C GLN A 61 5.51 -11.93 6.43
N LEU A 62 4.29 -11.97 6.96
CA LEU A 62 3.67 -13.21 7.47
C LEU A 62 3.43 -14.26 6.38
N GLN A 63 3.15 -13.83 5.15
CA GLN A 63 2.98 -14.74 4.01
C GLN A 63 4.27 -15.53 3.70
N MET A 64 5.45 -14.99 4.01
CA MET A 64 6.72 -15.71 3.83
C MET A 64 6.84 -16.94 4.74
N TYR A 65 6.13 -16.96 5.87
CA TYR A 65 6.13 -18.07 6.83
C TYR A 65 5.02 -19.09 6.57
N ALA A 66 4.04 -18.77 5.72
CA ALA A 66 2.87 -19.62 5.47
C ALA A 66 3.19 -20.89 4.68
N SER A 67 4.31 -20.90 3.96
CA SER A 67 4.67 -21.93 2.97
C SER A 67 5.60 -23.03 3.51
N GLY A 68 5.43 -23.50 4.76
CA GLY A 68 6.23 -24.62 5.30
C GLY A 68 7.75 -24.43 5.21
N THR A 69 8.19 -23.20 4.92
CA THR A 69 9.56 -22.76 4.78
C THR A 69 10.17 -22.88 6.16
N SER A 70 11.21 -23.68 6.27
CA SER A 70 11.93 -23.80 7.53
C SER A 70 12.58 -22.45 7.81
N SER A 71 12.75 -22.06 9.07
CA SER A 71 13.40 -20.79 9.40
C SER A 71 14.79 -20.67 8.76
N SER A 72 15.45 -21.79 8.44
CA SER A 72 16.71 -21.86 7.69
C SER A 72 16.64 -21.38 6.24
N ASP A 73 15.46 -21.39 5.62
CA ASP A 73 15.26 -21.01 4.21
C ASP A 73 14.98 -19.50 4.06
N LEU A 74 14.71 -18.82 5.18
CA LEU A 74 14.50 -17.38 5.23
C LEU A 74 15.84 -16.65 5.40
N PRO A 75 15.99 -15.42 4.86
CA PRO A 75 17.14 -14.58 5.17
C PRO A 75 17.28 -14.39 6.68
N THR A 76 18.52 -14.26 7.18
CA THR A 76 18.87 -14.21 8.62
C THR A 76 18.03 -13.20 9.43
N GLU A 77 17.62 -12.11 8.79
CA GLU A 77 16.81 -11.03 9.35
C GLU A 77 15.36 -11.44 9.66
N TYR A 78 14.86 -12.49 9.02
CA TYR A 78 13.48 -12.99 9.15
C TYR A 78 13.41 -14.35 9.86
N GLN A 79 14.53 -14.94 10.24
CA GLN A 79 14.53 -16.26 10.89
C GLN A 79 13.91 -16.21 12.30
N ASN A 80 13.91 -15.03 12.92
CA ASN A 80 13.44 -14.79 14.28
C ASN A 80 12.04 -14.15 14.33
N GLY A 81 11.27 -14.28 13.25
CA GLY A 81 9.91 -13.73 13.14
C GLY A 81 9.87 -12.23 12.80
N LEU A 82 8.67 -11.63 12.87
CA LEU A 82 8.43 -10.26 12.39
C LEU A 82 9.23 -9.18 13.16
N CYS A 83 9.53 -9.43 14.44
CA CYS A 83 10.23 -8.48 15.32
C CYS A 83 11.50 -9.05 15.96
N ASN A 84 12.12 -10.07 15.38
CA ASN A 84 13.33 -10.71 15.91
C ASN A 84 13.21 -11.27 17.34
N ASN A 85 11.99 -11.50 17.83
CA ASN A 85 11.75 -11.98 19.20
C ASN A 85 11.79 -13.51 19.33
N GLY A 86 12.09 -14.24 18.25
CA GLY A 86 12.21 -15.71 18.28
C GLY A 86 10.87 -16.43 18.32
N ASP A 87 9.77 -15.73 18.10
CA ASP A 87 8.44 -16.32 18.07
C ASP A 87 8.21 -17.11 16.79
N THR A 88 7.61 -18.30 16.94
CA THR A 88 7.04 -19.05 15.83
C THR A 88 5.92 -18.20 15.19
N SER A 89 6.23 -17.43 14.15
CA SER A 89 5.39 -16.37 13.55
C SER A 89 3.97 -16.79 13.16
N LEU A 90 3.67 -18.08 13.07
CA LEU A 90 2.35 -18.61 12.74
C LEU A 90 1.84 -19.65 13.75
N SER A 91 2.40 -19.65 14.95
CA SER A 91 1.85 -20.40 16.07
C SER A 91 0.57 -19.75 16.57
N SER A 92 -0.36 -20.58 17.04
CA SER A 92 -1.60 -20.12 17.67
C SER A 92 -1.31 -19.18 18.84
N GLY A 93 -2.02 -18.07 18.90
CA GLY A 93 -1.89 -17.09 19.97
C GLY A 93 -1.78 -15.66 19.46
N THR A 94 -1.62 -14.73 20.39
CA THR A 94 -1.39 -13.30 20.11
C THR A 94 0.10 -13.01 20.18
N HIS A 95 0.60 -12.31 19.16
CA HIS A 95 2.00 -11.98 18.95
C HIS A 95 2.16 -10.47 18.92
N ASP A 96 3.08 -9.92 19.71
CA ASP A 96 3.39 -8.49 19.74
C ASP A 96 4.39 -8.12 18.63
N ILE A 97 3.98 -7.20 17.76
CA ILE A 97 4.78 -6.66 16.66
C ILE A 97 4.93 -5.15 16.72
N LYS A 98 5.03 -4.58 17.93
CA LYS A 98 5.32 -3.15 18.15
C LYS A 98 6.51 -2.61 17.38
N CYS A 99 7.49 -3.44 17.01
CA CYS A 99 8.63 -3.00 16.20
C CYS A 99 8.22 -2.51 14.80
N MET A 100 7.04 -2.91 14.31
CA MET A 100 6.47 -2.53 13.02
C MET A 100 5.52 -1.33 13.11
N LEU A 101 5.42 -0.68 14.28
CA LEU A 101 4.62 0.52 14.41
C LEU A 101 5.12 1.62 13.44
N PRO A 102 4.21 2.31 12.72
CA PRO A 102 4.55 3.49 11.96
C PRO A 102 5.27 4.53 12.82
N ALA A 103 6.19 5.29 12.23
CA ALA A 103 6.92 6.35 12.94
C ALA A 103 6.00 7.47 13.46
N ILE A 104 4.79 7.60 12.92
CA ILE A 104 3.77 8.54 13.40
C ILE A 104 3.10 8.09 14.71
N CYS A 105 3.21 6.81 15.06
CA CYS A 105 2.68 6.26 16.30
C CYS A 105 3.70 6.45 17.42
N ASP A 106 3.34 7.19 18.46
CA ASP A 106 4.21 7.34 19.63
C ASP A 106 4.08 6.08 20.50
N PRO A 107 5.16 5.29 20.67
CA PRO A 107 5.13 4.09 21.50
C PRO A 107 4.82 4.39 22.97
N ASN A 108 5.02 5.62 23.44
CA ASN A 108 4.70 6.02 24.80
C ASN A 108 3.24 6.46 24.97
N ASN A 109 2.51 6.66 23.87
CA ASN A 109 1.15 7.17 23.86
C ASN A 109 0.12 6.09 23.52
N LYS A 110 0.18 4.95 24.24
CA LYS A 110 -0.75 3.81 24.08
C LYS A 110 -0.79 3.23 22.67
N SER A 111 0.32 3.28 21.93
CA SER A 111 0.41 2.63 20.62
C SER A 111 0.79 1.17 20.79
N GLU A 112 0.03 0.28 20.18
CA GLU A 112 0.20 -1.17 20.25
C GLU A 112 0.02 -1.76 18.86
N PHE A 113 0.77 -2.80 18.52
CA PHE A 113 0.56 -3.50 17.27
C PHE A 113 0.77 -4.99 17.51
N SER A 114 -0.27 -5.78 17.26
CA SER A 114 -0.25 -7.21 17.47
C SER A 114 -1.01 -7.94 16.39
N TYR A 115 -0.79 -9.24 16.28
CA TYR A 115 -1.62 -10.12 15.47
C TYR A 115 -1.97 -11.38 16.23
N THR A 116 -3.15 -11.94 15.97
CA THR A 116 -3.62 -13.18 16.57
C THR A 116 -3.79 -14.22 15.49
N VAL A 117 -3.23 -15.42 15.72
CA VAL A 117 -3.35 -16.58 14.82
C VAL A 117 -4.30 -17.59 15.44
N VAL A 118 -5.32 -17.99 14.69
CA VAL A 118 -6.29 -19.01 15.09
C VAL A 118 -6.35 -20.10 14.02
N TYR A 119 -6.29 -21.36 14.45
CA TYR A 119 -6.51 -22.50 13.55
C TYR A 119 -8.00 -22.71 13.32
N LYS A 120 -8.43 -22.71 12.06
CA LYS A 120 -9.78 -23.09 11.67
C LYS A 120 -9.75 -24.38 10.87
N THR A 121 -10.58 -25.33 11.25
CA THR A 121 -10.81 -26.53 10.45
C THR A 121 -11.72 -26.19 9.28
N LEU A 122 -11.26 -26.43 8.06
CA LEU A 122 -12.09 -26.26 6.87
C LEU A 122 -13.15 -27.37 6.86
N ASN A 123 -14.43 -26.98 6.88
CA ASN A 123 -15.50 -27.94 6.67
C ASN A 123 -15.65 -28.20 5.17
N PRO A 124 -15.40 -29.42 4.67
CA PRO A 124 -15.44 -29.73 3.24
C PRO A 124 -16.83 -29.59 2.61
N ALA A 125 -17.89 -29.36 3.39
CA ALA A 125 -19.27 -29.24 2.92
C ALA A 125 -19.56 -27.95 2.10
N GLY A 126 -18.68 -26.94 2.12
CA GLY A 126 -18.92 -25.64 1.47
C GLY A 126 -18.19 -25.40 0.13
N PHE A 127 -17.37 -26.34 -0.34
CA PHE A 127 -16.60 -26.17 -1.58
C PHE A 127 -17.37 -26.72 -2.80
N PRO A 128 -17.45 -25.96 -3.92
CA PRO A 128 -18.05 -26.47 -5.15
C PRO A 128 -17.25 -27.69 -5.62
N THR A 129 -17.96 -28.82 -5.69
CA THR A 129 -17.41 -30.15 -5.94
C THR A 129 -16.76 -30.25 -7.32
N ALA A 130 -15.45 -30.06 -7.41
CA ALA A 130 -14.65 -30.67 -8.47
C ALA A 130 -14.28 -32.10 -8.00
N ASN A 131 -14.98 -33.10 -8.53
CA ASN A 131 -14.87 -34.52 -8.18
C ASN A 131 -13.46 -35.14 -8.38
N THR A 132 -12.47 -34.38 -8.84
CA THR A 132 -11.12 -34.86 -9.18
C THR A 132 -10.10 -34.69 -8.04
N TYR A 133 -10.39 -33.92 -6.98
CA TYR A 133 -9.47 -33.73 -5.83
C TYR A 133 -9.96 -34.40 -4.53
N ARG A 134 -11.03 -35.20 -4.62
CA ARG A 134 -11.74 -35.73 -3.45
C ARG A 134 -11.11 -37.00 -2.86
N THR A 135 -10.05 -37.51 -3.47
CA THR A 135 -9.34 -38.70 -3.01
C THR A 135 -8.03 -38.27 -2.37
N THR A 136 -7.98 -38.37 -1.03
CA THR A 136 -6.81 -38.53 -0.14
C THR A 136 -6.24 -37.37 0.71
N GLY A 137 -6.60 -36.09 0.54
CA GLY A 137 -5.86 -35.00 1.24
C GLY A 137 -6.60 -34.07 2.21
N PHE A 138 -7.90 -33.82 2.04
CA PHE A 138 -8.57 -32.66 2.66
C PHE A 138 -9.39 -32.95 3.92
N ASN A 139 -9.39 -34.19 4.39
CA ASN A 139 -10.05 -34.53 5.66
C ASN A 139 -9.16 -33.96 6.79
N ASN A 140 -9.61 -32.89 7.44
CA ASN A 140 -8.87 -32.10 8.45
C ASN A 140 -7.88 -31.05 7.91
N ALA A 141 -8.13 -30.48 6.72
CA ALA A 141 -7.37 -29.30 6.30
C ALA A 141 -7.57 -28.16 7.33
N GLN A 142 -6.49 -27.74 7.98
CA GLN A 142 -6.47 -26.61 8.90
C GLN A 142 -6.02 -25.37 8.13
N THR A 143 -6.84 -24.33 8.12
CA THR A 143 -6.42 -22.99 7.69
C THR A 143 -6.01 -22.18 8.91
N ARG A 144 -5.16 -21.17 8.69
CA ARG A 144 -4.76 -20.21 9.70
C ARG A 144 -5.49 -18.91 9.40
N GLU A 145 -6.27 -18.44 10.35
CA GLU A 145 -6.83 -17.09 10.33
C GLU A 145 -5.90 -16.18 11.11
N VAL A 146 -5.48 -15.08 10.47
CA VAL A 146 -4.64 -14.07 11.10
C VAL A 146 -5.47 -12.78 11.19
N THR A 147 -5.59 -12.26 12.40
CA THR A 147 -6.26 -10.99 12.67
C THR A 147 -5.23 -10.01 13.22
N PHE A 148 -5.11 -8.84 12.60
CA PHE A 148 -4.24 -7.77 13.07
C PHE A 148 -5.04 -6.81 13.94
N ASP A 149 -4.39 -6.29 14.98
CA ASP A 149 -4.91 -5.22 15.82
C ASP A 149 -3.80 -4.18 15.97
N ILE A 150 -4.04 -2.98 15.46
CA ILE A 150 -3.12 -1.86 15.56
C ILE A 150 -3.80 -0.68 16.24
N THR A 151 -3.17 -0.19 17.29
CA THR A 151 -3.51 1.03 17.99
C THR A 151 -2.38 2.05 17.80
N CYS A 152 -2.70 3.24 17.33
CA CYS A 152 -1.75 4.32 17.12
C CYS A 152 -2.27 5.59 17.80
N ASN A 153 -1.57 6.09 18.83
CA ASN A 153 -1.94 7.31 19.56
C ASN A 153 -3.41 7.30 20.07
N GLY A 154 -3.94 6.13 20.44
CA GLY A 154 -5.32 5.95 20.88
C GLY A 154 -6.36 5.71 19.78
N PHE A 155 -5.96 5.65 18.51
CA PHE A 155 -6.81 5.21 17.40
C PHE A 155 -6.58 3.73 17.11
N THR A 156 -7.64 2.91 17.08
CA THR A 156 -7.59 1.46 16.84
C THR A 156 -8.14 1.11 15.45
N LEU A 157 -7.53 0.14 14.76
CA LEU A 157 -7.99 -0.42 13.49
C LEU A 157 -7.99 -1.94 13.52
#